data_AF-A0A8S1L3D8-F1
#
_entry.id   AF-A0A8S1L3D8-F1
#
_cell.length_a   1.000
_cell.length_b   1.000
_cell.length_c   1.000
_cell.angle_alpha   90.00
_cell.angle_beta   90.00
_cell.angle_gamma   90.00
#
_symmetry.space_group_name_H-M   'P 1'
#
loop_
_entity.id
_entity.type
_entity.pdbx_description
1 polymer ?
#
loop_
_entity_poly.entity_id
_entity_poly.type
_entity_poly.pdbx_seq_one_letter_code
_entity_poly.pdbx_strand_id
1 'polypeptide(L)'
;MHSQHVKLSDDPELSAVCSALLLAFIENSRVLRYCSGGGDYTNTQNDFGDHQLEMDVQCELNVNTELKKTGFVSHTASEETPEMKLLSEGGKFIVTFDPLDGSSIIGTNFAVGTIVAIWKSDENLLIGKRGRDMVSACCCLYGSRTNVVFWNEKEQKVQEYTLFDGDKQGHWELTKDNIKIKPKGKLFSPGNTRCIIDHIPYREVVDYWIHNGYTLRYSGGMAPDICQIFLKEVGVFSCFGDAKNPSKLRYLYECAPLSFLIEKAEGKSFNGKHSVLDTEITGYQQKSEIIVGSAEEIEFFKSIWKKHGILKE
;
A
#
# COMPACT_ATOMS: atom_id res chain seq x y z
N MET A 1 -2.00 -23.66 -23.40
CA MET A 1 -0.82 -23.60 -22.49
C MET A 1 -0.53 -22.13 -22.26
N HIS A 2 -0.18 -21.71 -21.03
CA HIS A 2 0.14 -20.33 -20.57
C HIS A 2 -0.93 -19.58 -19.78
N SER A 3 -1.53 -20.23 -18.77
CA SER A 3 -1.77 -19.54 -17.50
C SER A 3 -0.84 -20.20 -16.49
N GLN A 4 0.39 -19.69 -16.38
CA GLN A 4 1.22 -20.05 -15.24
C GLN A 4 0.59 -19.35 -14.04
N HIS A 5 -0.16 -20.09 -13.23
CA HIS A 5 -0.59 -19.60 -11.93
C HIS A 5 0.65 -19.12 -11.17
N VAL A 6 0.71 -17.83 -10.85
CA VAL A 6 1.81 -17.25 -10.08
C VAL A 6 1.78 -17.89 -8.69
N LYS A 7 2.75 -18.76 -8.41
CA LYS A 7 2.87 -19.41 -7.10
C LYS A 7 3.68 -18.53 -6.16
N LEU A 8 3.00 -17.89 -5.21
CA LEU A 8 3.59 -16.89 -4.29
C LEU A 8 3.95 -17.45 -2.90
N SER A 9 3.53 -18.68 -2.58
CA SER A 9 3.87 -19.37 -1.33
C SER A 9 3.87 -20.90 -1.53
N ASP A 10 4.60 -21.62 -0.68
CA ASP A 10 4.50 -23.09 -0.61
C ASP A 10 3.36 -23.57 0.30
N ASP A 11 2.81 -22.69 1.16
CA ASP A 11 1.53 -22.91 1.81
C ASP A 11 0.41 -22.81 0.76
N PRO A 12 -0.31 -23.92 0.46
CA PRO A 12 -1.33 -23.93 -0.58
C PRO A 12 -2.50 -22.99 -0.28
N GLU A 13 -2.82 -22.77 0.99
CA GLU A 13 -3.92 -21.90 1.41
C GLU A 13 -3.52 -20.42 1.23
N LEU A 14 -2.31 -20.05 1.66
CA LEU A 14 -1.77 -18.70 1.41
C LEU A 14 -1.63 -18.43 -0.10
N SER A 15 -1.12 -19.40 -0.86
CA SER A 15 -0.99 -19.28 -2.32
C SER A 15 -2.34 -19.08 -3.00
N ALA A 16 -3.42 -19.71 -2.50
CA ALA A 16 -4.77 -19.51 -3.00
C ALA A 16 -5.30 -18.10 -2.69
N VAL A 17 -5.06 -17.59 -1.47
CA VAL A 17 -5.40 -16.20 -1.09
C VAL A 17 -4.68 -15.19 -1.98
N CYS A 18 -3.38 -15.36 -2.21
CA CYS A 18 -2.63 -14.46 -3.10
C CYS A 18 -3.14 -14.54 -4.55
N SER A 19 -3.50 -15.73 -5.03
CA SER A 19 -4.07 -15.90 -6.38
C SER A 19 -5.44 -15.20 -6.52
N ALA A 20 -6.28 -15.27 -5.48
CA ALA A 20 -7.56 -14.58 -5.45
C ALA A 20 -7.41 -13.05 -5.50
N LEU A 21 -6.40 -12.50 -4.81
CA LEU A 21 -6.08 -11.07 -4.92
C LEU A 21 -5.67 -10.67 -6.34
N LEU A 22 -4.82 -11.48 -7.00
CA LEU A 22 -4.43 -11.23 -8.38
C LEU A 22 -5.62 -11.24 -9.34
N LEU A 23 -6.64 -12.08 -9.10
CA LEU A 23 -7.88 -12.07 -9.88
C LEU A 23 -8.72 -10.81 -9.61
N ALA A 24 -8.85 -10.40 -8.34
CA ALA A 24 -9.56 -9.18 -7.99
C ALA A 24 -8.92 -7.94 -8.62
N PHE A 25 -7.58 -7.89 -8.70
CA PHE A 25 -6.86 -6.78 -9.31
C PHE A 25 -7.05 -6.69 -10.83
N ILE A 26 -7.29 -7.81 -11.52
CA ILE A 26 -7.67 -7.80 -12.93
C ILE A 26 -9.01 -7.09 -13.09
N GLU A 27 -9.99 -7.42 -12.25
CA GLU A 27 -11.31 -6.80 -12.29
C GLU A 27 -11.25 -5.31 -11.93
N ASN A 28 -10.55 -4.95 -10.85
CA ASN A 28 -10.33 -3.54 -10.47
C ASN A 28 -9.65 -2.77 -11.59
N SER A 29 -8.66 -3.36 -12.26
CA SER A 29 -8.01 -2.72 -13.41
C SER A 29 -8.98 -2.45 -14.56
N ARG A 30 -9.99 -3.29 -14.77
CA ARG A 30 -10.98 -3.09 -15.85
C ARG A 30 -11.99 -2.03 -15.46
N VAL A 31 -12.52 -2.10 -14.23
CA VAL A 31 -13.41 -1.09 -13.66
C VAL A 31 -12.75 0.29 -13.77
N LEU A 32 -11.53 0.44 -13.27
CA LEU A 32 -10.85 1.75 -13.27
C LEU A 32 -10.47 2.25 -14.67
N ARG A 33 -10.26 1.37 -15.66
CA ARG A 33 -9.91 1.76 -17.04
C ARG A 33 -11.12 2.11 -17.90
N TYR A 34 -12.25 1.43 -17.67
CA TYR A 34 -13.38 1.44 -18.60
C TYR A 34 -14.69 1.94 -17.99
N CYS A 35 -14.82 2.00 -16.67
CA CYS A 35 -15.92 2.72 -16.02
C CYS A 35 -15.67 4.22 -16.18
N SER A 36 -15.93 4.72 -17.38
CA SER A 36 -16.38 6.09 -17.57
C SER A 36 -17.69 6.22 -16.77
N GLY A 37 -17.91 7.29 -16.01
CA GLY A 37 -19.19 7.57 -15.36
C GLY A 37 -20.34 7.73 -16.37
N GLY A 38 -20.79 6.62 -16.95
CA GLY A 38 -21.66 6.58 -18.12
C GLY A 38 -21.72 5.17 -18.72
N GLY A 39 -22.61 4.34 -18.18
CA GLY A 39 -22.92 3.02 -18.72
C GLY A 39 -24.00 2.29 -17.92
N ASP A 40 -25.26 2.70 -18.12
CA ASP A 40 -26.50 1.95 -17.83
C ASP A 40 -26.76 1.46 -16.40
N TYR A 41 -26.74 2.36 -15.42
CA TYR A 41 -27.71 2.37 -14.31
C TYR A 41 -28.09 3.82 -13.98
N THR A 42 -29.32 4.19 -14.34
CA THR A 42 -30.08 5.37 -13.88
C THR A 42 -29.38 6.75 -13.91
N ASN A 43 -29.66 7.47 -14.98
CA ASN A 43 -29.83 8.92 -15.13
C ASN A 43 -29.91 9.78 -13.84
N THR A 44 -28.78 10.13 -13.23
CA THR A 44 -28.62 11.36 -12.43
C THR A 44 -27.24 11.94 -12.66
N GLN A 45 -27.18 13.22 -13.08
CA GLN A 45 -25.99 14.07 -13.00
C GLN A 45 -25.58 14.15 -11.53
N ASN A 46 -24.74 13.23 -11.07
CA ASN A 46 -24.29 13.22 -9.68
C ASN A 46 -22.86 13.76 -9.61
N ASP A 47 -22.64 14.54 -8.56
CA ASP A 47 -21.39 15.24 -8.30
C ASP A 47 -20.22 14.26 -8.33
N PHE A 48 -19.06 14.73 -8.80
CA PHE A 48 -17.84 13.93 -9.02
C PHE A 48 -17.42 13.08 -7.80
N GLY A 49 -17.85 13.45 -6.58
CA GLY A 49 -17.63 12.69 -5.36
C GLY A 49 -18.43 11.39 -5.25
N ASP A 50 -19.63 11.32 -5.84
CA ASP A 50 -20.46 10.10 -5.81
C ASP A 50 -19.83 8.99 -6.66
N HIS A 51 -19.22 9.35 -7.80
CA HIS A 51 -18.47 8.40 -8.62
C HIS A 51 -17.19 7.89 -7.97
N GLN A 52 -16.56 8.66 -7.08
CA GLN A 52 -15.40 8.17 -6.31
C GLN A 52 -15.86 7.07 -5.34
N LEU A 53 -16.90 7.37 -4.56
CA LEU A 53 -17.47 6.43 -3.59
C LEU A 53 -17.94 5.12 -4.27
N GLU A 54 -18.52 5.22 -5.47
CA GLU A 54 -18.91 4.04 -6.26
C GLU A 54 -17.70 3.15 -6.64
N MET A 55 -16.57 3.75 -7.02
CA MET A 55 -15.37 3.00 -7.40
C MET A 55 -14.67 2.36 -6.20
N ASP A 56 -14.61 3.06 -5.06
CA ASP A 56 -14.10 2.52 -3.80
C ASP A 56 -14.89 1.27 -3.38
N VAL A 57 -16.23 1.37 -3.38
CA VAL A 57 -17.16 0.28 -3.04
C VAL A 57 -17.01 -0.90 -4.02
N GLN A 58 -16.89 -0.63 -5.32
CA GLN A 58 -16.73 -1.71 -6.32
C GLN A 58 -15.38 -2.43 -6.16
N CYS A 59 -14.30 -1.70 -5.88
CA CYS A 59 -12.99 -2.29 -5.65
C CYS A 59 -12.97 -3.16 -4.38
N GLU A 60 -13.63 -2.72 -3.31
CA GLU A 60 -13.83 -3.53 -2.10
C GLU A 60 -14.63 -4.80 -2.39
N LEU A 61 -15.73 -4.68 -3.14
CA LEU A 61 -16.59 -5.83 -3.48
C LEU A 61 -15.81 -6.89 -4.27
N ASN A 62 -15.00 -6.48 -5.24
CA ASN A 62 -14.19 -7.38 -6.07
C ASN A 62 -13.18 -8.15 -5.20
N VAL A 63 -12.46 -7.47 -4.31
CA VAL A 63 -11.51 -8.09 -3.39
C VAL A 63 -12.22 -9.09 -2.46
N ASN A 64 -13.28 -8.65 -1.77
CA ASN A 64 -14.02 -9.52 -0.85
C ASN A 64 -14.63 -10.73 -1.56
N THR A 65 -15.12 -10.57 -2.79
CA THR A 65 -15.72 -11.65 -3.58
C THR A 65 -14.71 -12.74 -3.93
N GLU A 66 -13.52 -12.38 -4.43
CA GLU A 66 -12.49 -13.37 -4.76
C GLU A 66 -11.92 -14.03 -3.50
N LEU A 67 -11.67 -13.26 -2.43
CA LEU A 67 -11.20 -13.82 -1.16
C LEU A 67 -12.21 -14.81 -0.56
N LYS A 68 -13.51 -14.51 -0.62
CA LYS A 68 -14.56 -15.38 -0.09
C LYS A 68 -14.62 -16.73 -0.80
N LYS A 69 -14.39 -16.76 -2.12
CA LYS A 69 -14.34 -18.01 -2.90
C LYS A 69 -13.25 -18.97 -2.43
N THR A 70 -12.19 -18.46 -1.79
CA THR A 70 -11.10 -19.31 -1.28
C THR A 70 -11.49 -20.10 -0.04
N GLY A 71 -12.38 -19.56 0.81
CA GLY A 71 -12.68 -20.10 2.14
C GLY A 71 -11.53 -19.99 3.17
N PHE A 72 -10.35 -19.49 2.79
CA PHE A 72 -9.16 -19.43 3.65
C PHE A 72 -8.98 -18.11 4.40
N VAL A 73 -9.78 -17.09 4.08
CA VAL A 73 -9.77 -15.80 4.78
C VAL A 73 -10.93 -15.76 5.77
N SER A 74 -10.59 -15.73 7.07
CA SER A 74 -11.59 -15.63 8.13
C SER A 74 -12.26 -14.26 8.17
N HIS A 75 -11.47 -13.18 8.16
CA HIS A 75 -11.97 -11.83 8.31
C HIS A 75 -11.31 -10.88 7.32
N THR A 76 -12.06 -9.85 6.95
CA THR A 76 -11.54 -8.69 6.23
C THR A 76 -11.88 -7.40 6.96
N ALA A 77 -11.04 -6.40 6.79
CA ALA A 77 -11.33 -5.01 7.14
C ALA A 77 -10.69 -4.11 6.08
N SER A 78 -11.37 -3.03 5.73
CA SER A 78 -10.89 -2.09 4.72
C SER A 78 -10.75 -0.68 5.29
N GLU A 79 -10.13 0.22 4.54
CA GLU A 79 -10.13 1.65 4.87
C GLU A 79 -11.56 2.20 4.96
N GLU A 80 -12.43 1.81 4.02
CA GLU A 80 -13.85 2.21 3.94
C GLU A 80 -14.73 1.58 5.03
N THR A 81 -14.46 0.32 5.39
CA THR A 81 -15.07 -0.37 6.52
C THR A 81 -14.00 -0.82 7.53
N PRO A 82 -13.59 0.06 8.46
CA PRO A 82 -12.52 -0.25 9.43
C PRO A 82 -13.02 -1.07 10.63
N GLU A 83 -13.77 -2.14 10.33
CA GLU A 83 -14.32 -3.11 11.27
C GLU A 83 -14.02 -4.51 10.74
N MET A 84 -13.66 -5.44 11.63
CA MET A 84 -13.41 -6.83 11.24
C MET A 84 -14.72 -7.52 10.89
N LYS A 85 -14.93 -7.77 9.60
CA LYS A 85 -16.08 -8.50 9.07
C LYS A 85 -15.70 -9.96 8.84
N LEU A 86 -16.49 -10.88 9.37
CA LEU A 86 -16.37 -12.30 9.08
C LEU A 86 -16.65 -12.54 7.59
N LEU A 87 -15.69 -13.15 6.88
CA LEU A 87 -15.79 -13.49 5.47
C LEU A 87 -16.04 -14.99 5.26
N SER A 88 -15.36 -15.85 6.01
CA SER A 88 -15.51 -17.32 5.95
C SER A 88 -15.22 -17.96 7.31
N GLU A 89 -16.05 -18.91 7.73
CA GLU A 89 -15.80 -19.68 8.94
C GLU A 89 -14.58 -20.60 8.75
N GLY A 90 -13.67 -20.64 9.73
CA GLY A 90 -12.51 -21.53 9.72
C GLY A 90 -11.34 -21.09 8.82
N GLY A 91 -11.42 -19.92 8.18
CA GLY A 91 -10.29 -19.36 7.43
C GLY A 91 -9.05 -19.11 8.33
N LYS A 92 -7.85 -19.36 7.81
CA LYS A 92 -6.60 -19.20 8.59
C LYS A 92 -5.98 -17.81 8.47
N PHE A 93 -6.49 -16.97 7.58
CA PHE A 93 -5.94 -15.64 7.32
C PHE A 93 -6.91 -14.52 7.65
N ILE A 94 -6.38 -13.34 7.89
CA ILE A 94 -7.09 -12.05 7.92
C ILE A 94 -6.48 -11.19 6.83
N VAL A 95 -7.30 -10.50 6.04
CA VAL A 95 -6.83 -9.60 4.98
C VAL A 95 -7.31 -8.18 5.28
N THR A 96 -6.38 -7.25 5.43
CA THR A 96 -6.68 -5.82 5.57
C THR A 96 -6.24 -5.07 4.33
N PHE A 97 -7.03 -4.13 3.84
CA PHE A 97 -6.71 -3.46 2.58
C PHE A 97 -7.26 -2.05 2.45
N ASP A 98 -6.56 -1.22 1.70
CA ASP A 98 -7.12 -0.03 1.08
C ASP A 98 -7.59 -0.44 -0.33
N PRO A 99 -8.91 -0.46 -0.61
CA PRO A 99 -9.44 -0.91 -1.90
C PRO A 99 -8.96 -0.03 -3.05
N LEU A 100 -8.77 1.28 -2.82
CA LEU A 100 -8.44 2.26 -3.82
C LEU A 100 -7.74 3.48 -3.19
N ASP A 101 -6.44 3.34 -2.92
CA ASP A 101 -5.57 4.44 -2.55
C ASP A 101 -5.46 5.45 -3.69
N GLY A 102 -5.58 6.73 -3.33
CA GLY A 102 -5.59 7.82 -4.29
C GLY A 102 -6.95 8.08 -4.93
N SER A 103 -8.06 7.67 -4.31
CA SER A 103 -9.43 7.98 -4.77
C SER A 103 -9.61 9.47 -5.10
N SER A 104 -9.03 10.38 -4.31
CA SER A 104 -9.10 11.83 -4.56
C SER A 104 -8.45 12.30 -5.88
N ILE A 105 -7.51 11.53 -6.45
CA ILE A 105 -6.79 11.86 -7.68
C ILE A 105 -7.30 11.10 -8.91
N ILE A 106 -8.29 10.20 -8.74
CA ILE A 106 -8.87 9.44 -9.85
C ILE A 106 -9.47 10.35 -10.94
N GLY A 107 -10.14 11.43 -10.52
CA GLY A 107 -10.74 12.40 -11.44
C GLY A 107 -9.73 13.18 -12.28
N THR A 108 -8.48 13.19 -11.86
CA THR A 108 -7.37 13.81 -12.61
C THR A 108 -6.66 12.82 -13.53
N ASN A 109 -7.15 11.58 -13.62
CA ASN A 109 -6.57 10.49 -14.40
C ASN A 109 -5.12 10.18 -14.01
N PHE A 110 -4.81 10.30 -12.72
CA PHE A 110 -3.53 9.88 -12.17
C PHE A 110 -3.57 8.38 -11.81
N ALA A 111 -2.39 7.80 -11.63
CA ALA A 111 -2.30 6.42 -11.15
C ALA A 111 -2.82 6.33 -9.71
N VAL A 112 -3.60 5.28 -9.44
CA VAL A 112 -4.19 4.91 -8.14
C VAL A 112 -3.82 3.47 -7.82
N GLY A 113 -4.11 2.95 -6.62
CA GLY A 113 -3.71 1.59 -6.28
C GLY A 113 -4.58 0.87 -5.26
N THR A 114 -4.39 -0.44 -5.11
CA THR A 114 -4.96 -1.23 -4.00
C THR A 114 -3.81 -1.71 -3.13
N ILE A 115 -3.88 -1.47 -1.83
CA ILE A 115 -2.84 -1.85 -0.87
C ILE A 115 -3.39 -2.97 0.01
N VAL A 116 -2.66 -4.07 0.18
CA VAL A 116 -3.14 -5.25 0.92
C VAL A 116 -2.09 -5.76 1.89
N ALA A 117 -2.53 -6.10 3.10
CA ALA A 117 -1.80 -6.86 4.10
C ALA A 117 -2.50 -8.20 4.39
N ILE A 118 -1.73 -9.27 4.54
CA ILE A 118 -2.22 -10.61 4.88
C ILE A 118 -1.59 -11.04 6.21
N TRP A 119 -2.43 -11.44 7.14
CA TRP A 119 -2.07 -11.80 8.52
C TRP A 119 -2.53 -13.23 8.81
N LYS A 120 -1.87 -13.92 9.75
CA LYS A 120 -2.45 -15.13 10.34
C LYS A 120 -3.60 -14.74 11.26
N SER A 121 -4.71 -15.45 11.12
CA SER A 121 -5.87 -15.33 12.01
C SER A 121 -5.57 -15.95 13.37
N ASP A 122 -6.03 -15.30 14.44
CA ASP A 122 -6.04 -15.83 15.79
C ASP A 122 -7.27 -15.35 16.57
N GLU A 123 -7.41 -15.78 17.81
CA GLU A 123 -8.55 -15.45 18.68
C GLU A 123 -8.70 -13.94 18.96
N ASN A 124 -7.60 -13.19 18.94
CA ASN A 124 -7.58 -11.74 19.17
C ASN A 124 -7.60 -10.94 17.86
N LEU A 125 -7.83 -11.62 16.74
CA LEU A 125 -7.78 -11.08 15.38
C LEU A 125 -6.43 -10.40 15.12
N LEU A 126 -6.37 -9.06 15.21
CA LEU A 126 -5.13 -8.30 15.03
C LEU A 126 -4.70 -7.50 16.27
N ILE A 127 -5.51 -7.43 17.34
CA ILE A 127 -5.17 -6.61 18.51
C ILE A 127 -3.95 -7.20 19.22
N GLY A 128 -2.96 -6.35 19.50
CA GLY A 128 -1.68 -6.74 20.10
C GLY A 128 -0.63 -7.28 19.12
N LYS A 129 -1.01 -7.54 17.85
CA LYS A 129 -0.04 -7.86 16.80
C LYS A 129 0.74 -6.62 16.36
N ARG A 130 1.85 -6.83 15.67
CA ARG A 130 2.69 -5.80 15.05
C ARG A 130 2.79 -6.06 13.56
N GLY A 131 3.21 -5.05 12.78
CA GLY A 131 3.42 -5.19 11.33
C GLY A 131 4.41 -6.31 10.96
N ARG A 132 5.29 -6.68 11.88
CA ARG A 132 6.17 -7.86 11.77
C ARG A 132 5.44 -9.20 11.62
N ASP A 133 4.19 -9.28 12.09
CA ASP A 133 3.39 -10.52 12.10
C ASP A 133 2.66 -10.78 10.78
N MET A 134 2.75 -9.88 9.79
CA MET A 134 2.24 -10.13 8.44
C MET A 134 2.95 -11.32 7.80
N VAL A 135 2.18 -12.16 7.12
CA VAL A 135 2.72 -13.27 6.32
C VAL A 135 2.97 -12.86 4.87
N SER A 136 2.23 -11.87 4.37
CA SER A 136 2.44 -11.31 3.05
C SER A 136 1.78 -9.94 2.93
N ALA A 137 2.14 -9.21 1.88
CA ALA A 137 1.55 -7.94 1.51
C ALA A 137 1.74 -7.71 0.01
N CYS A 138 0.92 -6.85 -0.57
CA CYS A 138 1.08 -6.40 -1.93
C CYS A 138 0.52 -4.98 -2.14
N CYS A 139 0.97 -4.34 -3.21
CA CYS A 139 0.43 -3.08 -3.69
C CYS A 139 0.23 -3.19 -5.20
N CYS A 140 -1.02 -3.20 -5.63
CA CYS A 140 -1.38 -3.12 -7.05
C CYS A 140 -1.49 -1.65 -7.44
N LEU A 141 -0.91 -1.28 -8.58
CA LEU A 141 -0.93 0.06 -9.13
C LEU A 141 -1.67 0.03 -10.47
N TYR A 142 -2.68 0.87 -10.59
CA TYR A 142 -3.49 1.06 -11.80
C TYR A 142 -3.07 2.37 -12.47
N GLY A 143 -2.05 2.29 -13.33
CA GLY A 143 -1.55 3.43 -14.10
C GLY A 143 -1.62 3.18 -15.61
N SER A 144 -0.65 3.74 -16.33
CA SER A 144 -0.46 3.47 -17.77
C SER A 144 -0.31 1.98 -18.07
N ARG A 145 0.20 1.21 -17.10
CA ARG A 145 0.14 -0.25 -17.03
C ARG A 145 -0.42 -0.63 -15.66
N THR A 146 -0.97 -1.83 -15.54
CA THR A 146 -1.32 -2.40 -14.23
C THR A 146 -0.18 -3.30 -13.80
N ASN A 147 0.42 -3.00 -12.65
CA ASN A 147 1.49 -3.79 -12.07
C ASN A 147 1.26 -3.96 -10.57
N VAL A 148 1.70 -5.08 -10.01
CA VAL A 148 1.61 -5.38 -8.58
C VAL A 148 3.00 -5.66 -8.04
N VAL A 149 3.37 -4.94 -6.97
CA VAL A 149 4.52 -5.26 -6.14
C VAL A 149 4.04 -6.22 -5.06
N PHE A 150 4.63 -7.40 -4.98
CA PHE A 150 4.16 -8.49 -4.11
C PHE A 150 5.34 -9.11 -3.36
N TRP A 151 5.14 -9.43 -2.08
CA TRP A 151 6.03 -10.33 -1.35
C TRP A 151 5.79 -11.79 -1.76
N ASN A 152 6.74 -12.38 -2.48
CA ASN A 152 6.75 -13.80 -2.77
C ASN A 152 7.40 -14.53 -1.59
N GLU A 153 6.57 -15.18 -0.77
CA GLU A 153 7.00 -15.90 0.42
C GLU A 153 7.83 -17.13 0.05
N LYS A 154 7.49 -17.83 -1.04
CA LYS A 154 8.26 -18.98 -1.52
C LYS A 154 9.70 -18.61 -1.89
N GLU A 155 9.87 -17.54 -2.65
CA GLU A 155 11.18 -17.10 -3.15
C GLU A 155 11.92 -16.18 -2.16
N GLN A 156 11.23 -15.72 -1.10
CA GLN A 156 11.70 -14.72 -0.15
C GLN A 156 12.17 -13.43 -0.84
N LYS A 157 11.39 -12.94 -1.82
CA LYS A 157 11.71 -11.75 -2.62
C LYS A 157 10.50 -10.83 -2.74
N VAL A 158 10.78 -9.54 -2.88
CA VAL A 158 9.80 -8.58 -3.39
C VAL A 158 9.89 -8.58 -4.92
N GLN A 159 8.77 -8.88 -5.57
CA GLN A 159 8.66 -9.06 -7.02
C GLN A 159 7.65 -8.09 -7.62
N GLU A 160 7.84 -7.72 -8.88
CA GLU A 160 6.84 -7.00 -9.68
C GLU A 160 6.26 -7.94 -10.73
N TYR A 161 4.93 -7.96 -10.81
CA TYR A 161 4.20 -8.59 -11.90
C TYR A 161 3.43 -7.53 -12.68
N THR A 162 3.42 -7.63 -14.01
CA THR A 162 2.62 -6.77 -14.88
C THR A 162 1.46 -7.57 -15.46
N LEU A 163 0.28 -6.96 -15.47
CA LEU A 163 -0.91 -7.52 -16.08
C LEU A 163 -0.89 -7.33 -17.60
N PHE A 164 -1.11 -8.41 -18.33
CA PHE A 164 -1.38 -8.43 -19.76
C PHE A 164 -2.83 -8.85 -19.97
N ASP A 165 -3.70 -7.90 -20.35
CA ASP A 165 -5.16 -8.11 -20.48
C ASP A 165 -5.65 -8.09 -21.94
N GLY A 166 -4.77 -8.41 -22.90
CA GLY A 166 -5.09 -8.40 -24.33
C GLY A 166 -6.04 -9.52 -24.78
N ASP A 167 -6.19 -10.58 -23.98
CA ASP A 167 -6.94 -11.80 -24.32
C ASP A 167 -8.25 -11.97 -23.52
N LYS A 168 -8.67 -10.93 -22.78
CA LYS A 168 -9.86 -10.87 -21.90
C LYS A 168 -9.84 -11.80 -20.68
N GLN A 169 -8.93 -12.76 -20.58
CA GLN A 169 -8.75 -13.50 -19.33
C GLN A 169 -7.79 -12.77 -18.41
N GLY A 170 -6.76 -12.16 -18.98
CA GLY A 170 -5.74 -11.44 -18.24
C GLY A 170 -4.78 -12.39 -17.55
N HIS A 171 -3.49 -12.16 -17.69
CA HIS A 171 -2.47 -12.91 -16.96
C HIS A 171 -1.38 -12.00 -16.41
N TRP A 172 -0.75 -12.47 -15.34
CA TRP A 172 0.32 -11.76 -14.66
C TRP A 172 1.67 -12.34 -15.08
N GLU A 173 2.56 -11.49 -15.59
CA GLU A 173 3.93 -11.87 -15.93
C GLU A 173 4.91 -11.24 -14.95
N LEU A 174 5.90 -12.01 -14.49
CA LEU A 174 6.99 -11.50 -13.67
C LEU A 174 7.84 -10.54 -14.51
N THR A 175 7.77 -9.24 -14.20
CA THR A 175 8.57 -8.21 -14.89
C THR A 175 9.80 -7.81 -14.11
N LYS A 176 9.84 -8.11 -12.79
CA LYS A 176 11.02 -7.86 -11.96
C LYS A 176 11.14 -8.90 -10.84
N ASP A 177 12.22 -9.69 -10.88
CA ASP A 177 12.39 -10.87 -10.00
C ASP A 177 12.84 -10.54 -8.56
N ASN A 178 13.67 -9.52 -8.35
CA ASN A 178 14.22 -9.27 -7.02
C ASN A 178 14.46 -7.78 -6.81
N ILE A 179 13.46 -7.11 -6.24
CA ILE A 179 13.54 -5.68 -5.93
C ILE A 179 14.33 -5.49 -4.63
N LYS A 180 15.39 -4.69 -4.71
CA LYS A 180 16.21 -4.28 -3.57
C LYS A 180 16.38 -2.77 -3.57
N ILE A 181 15.97 -2.10 -2.51
CA ILE A 181 16.09 -0.66 -2.34
C ILE A 181 17.53 -0.32 -1.97
N LYS A 182 18.17 0.48 -2.82
CA LYS A 182 19.54 0.97 -2.59
C LYS A 182 19.58 1.86 -1.33
N PRO A 183 20.70 1.85 -0.59
CA PRO A 183 20.82 2.63 0.65
C PRO A 183 20.64 4.14 0.46
N LYS A 184 20.95 4.68 -0.72
CA LYS A 184 20.90 6.11 -1.02
C LYS A 184 20.23 6.42 -2.34
N GLY A 185 19.52 7.55 -2.37
CA GLY A 185 18.78 8.05 -3.53
C GLY A 185 18.81 9.53 -3.75
N LYS A 186 18.27 9.96 -4.89
CA LYS A 186 17.93 11.37 -5.17
C LYS A 186 16.50 11.51 -5.67
N LEU A 187 15.57 10.83 -5.00
CA LEU A 187 14.13 10.90 -5.25
C LEU A 187 13.44 11.04 -3.92
N PHE A 188 12.50 11.98 -3.80
CA PHE A 188 11.71 12.16 -2.58
C PHE A 188 10.25 12.48 -2.89
N SER A 189 9.38 12.03 -2.00
CA SER A 189 7.92 12.20 -2.08
C SER A 189 7.35 12.65 -0.72
N PRO A 190 7.11 13.96 -0.51
CA PRO A 190 6.61 14.48 0.76
C PRO A 190 5.07 14.53 0.80
N GLY A 191 4.46 13.54 1.45
CA GLY A 191 3.02 13.33 1.58
C GLY A 191 2.24 14.36 2.42
N ASN A 192 2.90 15.32 3.07
CA ASN A 192 2.23 16.37 3.82
C ASN A 192 3.06 17.65 3.95
N THR A 193 3.28 18.35 2.83
CA THR A 193 4.03 19.62 2.83
C THR A 193 3.33 20.75 3.59
N ARG A 194 2.03 20.64 3.91
CA ARG A 194 1.31 21.66 4.68
C ARG A 194 1.81 21.82 6.11
N CYS A 195 2.26 20.72 6.73
CA CYS A 195 2.74 20.77 8.11
C CYS A 195 4.16 21.36 8.25
N ILE A 196 4.94 21.47 7.15
CA ILE A 196 6.33 21.98 7.24
C ILE A 196 6.39 23.45 7.67
N ILE A 197 5.28 24.19 7.60
CA ILE A 197 5.20 25.57 8.06
C ILE A 197 5.56 25.64 9.55
N ASP A 198 4.93 24.77 10.36
CA ASP A 198 5.04 24.78 11.82
C ASP A 198 5.87 23.59 12.36
N HIS A 199 6.02 22.51 11.60
CA HIS A 199 6.82 21.34 11.97
C HIS A 199 8.29 21.51 11.54
N ILE A 200 9.05 22.27 12.33
CA ILE A 200 10.46 22.62 12.03
C ILE A 200 11.38 21.41 11.71
N PRO A 201 11.40 20.32 12.51
CA PRO A 201 12.23 19.15 12.18
C PRO A 201 11.91 18.55 10.80
N TYR A 202 10.63 18.41 10.47
CA TYR A 202 10.21 17.86 9.18
C TYR A 202 10.56 18.80 8.02
N ARG A 203 10.42 20.12 8.24
CA ARG A 203 10.87 21.13 7.27
C ARG A 203 12.35 20.99 6.95
N GLU A 204 13.21 20.84 7.97
CA GLU A 204 14.66 20.67 7.74
C GLU A 204 14.99 19.45 6.87
N VAL A 205 14.23 18.36 7.01
CA VAL A 205 14.40 17.16 6.16
C VAL A 205 14.00 17.47 4.71
N VAL A 206 12.84 18.08 4.51
CA VAL A 206 12.34 18.41 3.16
C VAL A 206 13.27 19.43 2.48
N ASP A 207 13.70 20.46 3.22
CA ASP A 207 14.65 21.45 2.74
C ASP A 207 15.98 20.81 2.37
N TYR A 208 16.47 19.83 3.13
CA TYR A 208 17.68 19.10 2.79
C TYR A 208 17.55 18.43 1.41
N TRP A 209 16.46 17.71 1.14
CA TRP A 209 16.27 17.06 -0.16
C TRP A 209 16.21 18.08 -1.31
N ILE A 210 15.51 19.20 -1.11
CA ILE A 210 15.41 20.28 -2.10
C ILE A 210 16.80 20.87 -2.41
N HIS A 211 17.54 21.29 -1.39
CA HIS A 211 18.83 21.97 -1.56
C HIS A 211 19.95 21.03 -2.07
N ASN A 212 19.82 19.71 -1.87
CA ASN A 212 20.76 18.70 -2.39
C ASN A 212 20.39 18.16 -3.79
N GLY A 213 19.38 18.75 -4.43
CA GLY A 213 18.98 18.45 -5.80
C GLY A 213 18.31 17.08 -5.94
N TYR A 214 17.53 16.66 -4.94
CA TYR A 214 16.70 15.46 -5.07
C TYR A 214 15.55 15.76 -6.04
N THR A 215 15.15 14.74 -6.78
CA THR A 215 14.02 14.83 -7.70
C THR A 215 12.71 14.67 -6.93
N LEU A 216 11.88 15.72 -6.92
CA LEU A 216 10.54 15.66 -6.36
C LEU A 216 9.63 14.77 -7.22
N ARG A 217 8.94 13.83 -6.58
CA ARG A 217 7.89 13.00 -7.17
C ARG A 217 6.75 12.83 -6.17
N TYR A 218 5.67 13.56 -6.38
CA TYR A 218 4.50 13.50 -5.51
C TYR A 218 3.25 13.55 -6.37
N SER A 219 2.50 12.44 -6.42
CA SER A 219 1.24 12.33 -7.17
C SER A 219 0.04 12.69 -6.31
N GLY A 220 0.15 12.57 -4.99
CA GLY A 220 -0.96 12.73 -4.04
C GLY A 220 -1.64 11.42 -3.62
N GLY A 221 -1.18 10.26 -4.12
CA GLY A 221 -1.58 8.93 -3.65
C GLY A 221 -0.39 8.19 -3.05
N MET A 222 -0.61 7.46 -1.95
CA MET A 222 0.49 6.79 -1.25
C MET A 222 1.03 5.59 -2.06
N ALA A 223 0.14 4.80 -2.66
CA ALA A 223 0.47 3.67 -3.52
C ALA A 223 1.34 4.08 -4.72
N PRO A 224 0.95 5.02 -5.60
CA PRO A 224 1.83 5.46 -6.70
C PRO A 224 3.16 6.03 -6.21
N ASP A 225 3.16 6.80 -5.12
CA ASP A 225 4.35 7.47 -4.62
C ASP A 225 5.36 6.52 -3.94
N ILE A 226 4.91 5.41 -3.36
CA ILE A 226 5.80 4.36 -2.84
C ILE A 226 6.12 3.32 -3.92
N CYS A 227 5.19 2.97 -4.82
CA CYS A 227 5.45 2.01 -5.90
C CYS A 227 6.62 2.42 -6.79
N GLN A 228 6.79 3.72 -7.07
CA GLN A 228 7.97 4.19 -7.80
C GLN A 228 9.29 3.88 -7.08
N ILE A 229 9.33 3.81 -5.74
CA ILE A 229 10.54 3.49 -4.97
C ILE A 229 10.96 2.06 -5.26
N PHE A 230 10.02 1.11 -5.34
CA PHE A 230 10.30 -0.27 -5.73
C PHE A 230 10.83 -0.39 -7.17
N LEU A 231 10.22 0.34 -8.11
CA LEU A 231 10.61 0.27 -9.52
C LEU A 231 11.95 0.94 -9.78
N LYS A 232 12.19 2.08 -9.13
CA LYS A 232 13.47 2.81 -9.20
C LYS A 232 14.54 2.21 -8.29
N GLU A 233 14.17 1.31 -7.37
CA GLU A 233 15.04 0.73 -6.33
C GLU A 233 15.68 1.78 -5.43
N VAL A 234 15.04 2.94 -5.29
CA VAL A 234 15.68 4.09 -4.66
C VAL A 234 14.66 5.18 -4.36
N GLY A 235 14.95 5.97 -3.33
CA GLY A 235 14.19 7.15 -2.96
C GLY A 235 13.50 7.01 -1.62
N VAL A 236 12.70 8.00 -1.27
CA VAL A 236 12.06 8.10 0.04
C VAL A 236 10.68 8.72 -0.07
N PHE A 237 9.72 8.13 0.63
CA PHE A 237 8.39 8.71 0.86
C PHE A 237 8.30 9.10 2.33
N SER A 238 7.75 10.28 2.64
CA SER A 238 7.53 10.73 4.01
C SER A 238 6.20 11.43 4.18
N CYS A 239 5.47 11.12 5.25
CA CYS A 239 4.23 11.78 5.64
C CYS A 239 4.17 11.88 7.17
N PHE A 240 4.48 13.07 7.66
CA PHE A 240 4.39 13.48 9.06
C PHE A 240 3.36 14.61 9.18
N GLY A 241 2.89 14.91 10.39
CA GLY A 241 1.89 15.95 10.62
C GLY A 241 2.11 16.73 11.90
N ASP A 242 1.40 17.85 12.01
CA ASP A 242 1.30 18.65 13.23
C ASP A 242 -0.17 18.70 13.71
N ALA A 243 -0.45 19.47 14.77
CA ALA A 243 -1.80 19.58 15.30
C ALA A 243 -2.82 20.18 14.30
N LYS A 244 -2.36 21.04 13.37
CA LYS A 244 -3.19 21.73 12.38
C LYS A 244 -3.36 20.89 11.10
N ASN A 245 -2.34 20.13 10.74
CA ASN A 245 -2.20 19.34 9.53
C ASN A 245 -1.72 17.92 9.92
N PRO A 246 -2.54 17.12 10.61
CA PRO A 246 -2.14 15.79 11.07
C PRO A 246 -1.94 14.83 9.90
N SER A 247 -1.09 13.80 10.09
CA SER A 247 -1.06 12.66 9.17
C SER A 247 -2.44 11.99 9.12
N LYS A 248 -2.89 11.65 7.91
CA LYS A 248 -4.19 11.01 7.69
C LYS A 248 -4.07 9.51 7.38
N LEU A 249 -2.86 8.99 7.24
CA LEU A 249 -2.61 7.63 6.78
C LEU A 249 -2.97 6.60 7.86
N ARG A 250 -3.62 5.52 7.45
CA ARG A 250 -4.09 4.42 8.29
C ARG A 250 -3.00 3.36 8.37
N TYR A 251 -2.81 2.83 9.58
CA TYR A 251 -1.74 1.89 9.85
C TYR A 251 -1.96 0.55 9.15
N LEU A 252 -3.14 -0.05 9.29
CA LEU A 252 -3.43 -1.40 8.80
C LEU A 252 -3.61 -1.51 7.29
N TYR A 253 -4.09 -0.44 6.66
CA TYR A 253 -4.50 -0.45 5.26
C TYR A 253 -3.43 0.15 4.34
N GLU A 254 -2.60 1.06 4.86
CA GLU A 254 -1.62 1.81 4.06
C GLU A 254 -0.18 1.65 4.61
N CYS A 255 0.07 2.07 5.86
CA CYS A 255 1.44 2.24 6.35
C CYS A 255 2.17 0.91 6.60
N ALA A 256 1.53 -0.04 7.28
CA ALA A 256 2.12 -1.33 7.61
C ALA A 256 2.44 -2.16 6.33
N PRO A 257 1.49 -2.44 5.41
CA PRO A 257 1.77 -3.25 4.23
C PRO A 257 2.89 -2.69 3.35
N LEU A 258 2.91 -1.36 3.13
CA LEU A 258 3.95 -0.74 2.31
C LEU A 258 5.31 -0.72 3.02
N SER A 259 5.33 -0.52 4.35
CA SER A 259 6.57 -0.66 5.14
C SER A 259 7.11 -2.08 5.12
N PHE A 260 6.24 -3.09 5.15
CA PHE A 260 6.61 -4.49 5.08
C PHE A 260 7.31 -4.80 3.77
N LEU A 261 6.72 -4.40 2.65
CA LEU A 261 7.33 -4.57 1.34
C LEU A 261 8.67 -3.82 1.24
N ILE A 262 8.75 -2.58 1.71
CA ILE A 262 10.02 -1.81 1.68
C ILE A 262 11.12 -2.48 2.50
N GLU A 263 10.83 -2.93 3.72
CA GLU A 263 11.83 -3.59 4.56
C GLU A 263 12.23 -4.97 4.03
N LYS A 264 11.29 -5.72 3.43
CA LYS A 264 11.59 -6.97 2.71
C LYS A 264 12.45 -6.74 1.47
N ALA A 265 12.37 -5.56 0.87
CA ALA A 265 13.25 -5.10 -0.21
C ALA A 265 14.52 -4.41 0.32
N GLU A 266 14.97 -4.68 1.56
CA GLU A 266 16.21 -4.12 2.16
C GLU A 266 16.18 -2.60 2.43
N GLY A 267 15.03 -1.96 2.27
CA GLY A 267 14.80 -0.58 2.71
C GLY A 267 14.54 -0.49 4.22
N LYS A 268 14.16 0.70 4.69
CA LYS A 268 13.79 0.95 6.08
C LYS A 268 12.47 1.71 6.19
N SER A 269 11.77 1.52 7.31
CA SER A 269 10.62 2.32 7.72
C SER A 269 10.86 2.96 9.08
N PHE A 270 10.22 4.10 9.35
CA PHE A 270 10.23 4.79 10.64
C PHE A 270 8.97 5.64 10.82
N ASN A 271 8.41 5.70 12.02
CA ASN A 271 7.19 6.48 12.34
C ASN A 271 7.46 7.70 13.23
N GLY A 272 8.72 8.10 13.42
CA GLY A 272 9.12 9.15 14.38
C GLY A 272 9.60 8.61 15.72
N LYS A 273 9.33 7.34 16.04
CA LYS A 273 9.72 6.68 17.30
C LYS A 273 10.49 5.38 17.09
N HIS A 274 9.97 4.49 16.25
CA HIS A 274 10.53 3.16 15.93
C HIS A 274 10.20 2.78 14.48
N SER A 275 10.61 1.60 14.01
CA SER A 275 10.19 1.11 12.68
C SER A 275 8.66 1.06 12.63
N VAL A 276 8.05 1.40 11.50
CA VAL A 276 6.59 1.36 11.35
C VAL A 276 6.06 -0.04 11.74
N LEU A 277 6.79 -1.09 11.35
CA LEU A 277 6.40 -2.48 11.60
C LEU A 277 6.47 -2.91 13.07
N ASP A 278 7.16 -2.16 13.93
CA ASP A 278 7.23 -2.46 15.37
C ASP A 278 6.06 -1.80 16.15
N THR A 279 5.14 -1.13 15.44
CA THR A 279 3.94 -0.54 16.04
C THR A 279 2.92 -1.61 16.37
N GLU A 280 2.49 -1.64 17.63
CA GLU A 280 1.41 -2.50 18.10
C GLU A 280 0.05 -2.00 17.61
N ILE A 281 -0.81 -2.94 17.21
CA ILE A 281 -2.16 -2.67 16.74
C ILE A 281 -3.07 -2.58 17.96
N THR A 282 -3.53 -1.36 18.26
CA THR A 282 -4.46 -1.08 19.37
C THR A 282 -5.89 -0.81 18.89
N GLY A 283 -6.10 -0.73 17.58
CA GLY A 283 -7.41 -0.54 16.97
C GLY A 283 -7.35 -0.48 15.45
N TYR A 284 -8.49 -0.64 14.79
CA TYR A 284 -8.55 -0.79 13.33
C TYR A 284 -8.52 0.55 12.58
N GLN A 285 -8.88 1.64 13.24
CA GLN A 285 -8.78 3.01 12.69
C GLN A 285 -7.45 3.71 13.06
N GLN A 286 -6.48 2.96 13.57
CA GLN A 286 -5.19 3.50 14.01
C GLN A 286 -4.47 4.20 12.85
N LYS A 287 -3.99 5.42 13.09
CA LYS A 287 -3.21 6.20 12.13
C LYS A 287 -1.72 6.11 12.45
N SER A 288 -0.89 6.35 11.44
CA SER A 288 0.56 6.42 11.61
C SER A 288 1.16 7.57 10.82
N GLU A 289 2.23 8.14 11.35
CA GLU A 289 3.22 8.86 10.56
C GLU A 289 4.20 7.85 9.95
N ILE A 290 4.85 8.23 8.86
CA ILE A 290 5.69 7.30 8.12
C ILE A 290 6.78 8.03 7.35
N ILE A 291 7.98 7.47 7.39
CA ILE A 291 9.00 7.63 6.36
C ILE A 291 9.51 6.25 5.97
N VAL A 292 9.56 5.98 4.66
CA VAL A 292 9.98 4.69 4.09
C VAL A 292 10.87 4.89 2.87
N GLY A 293 11.83 3.98 2.68
CA GLY A 293 12.63 3.91 1.46
C GLY A 293 14.10 3.59 1.74
N SER A 294 14.98 4.30 1.03
CA SER A 294 16.44 4.18 1.11
C SER A 294 16.96 4.38 2.54
N ALA A 295 17.78 3.43 3.02
CA ALA A 295 18.19 3.36 4.42
C ALA A 295 18.93 4.60 4.94
N GLU A 296 19.80 5.23 4.13
CA GLU A 296 20.53 6.44 4.51
C GLU A 296 19.60 7.64 4.68
N GLU A 297 18.50 7.72 3.93
CA GLU A 297 17.51 8.79 4.07
C GLU A 297 16.77 8.68 5.41
N ILE A 298 16.51 7.46 5.86
CA ILE A 298 15.88 7.20 7.17
C ILE A 298 16.84 7.55 8.31
N GLU A 299 18.13 7.23 8.17
CA GLU A 299 19.13 7.59 9.18
C GLU A 299 19.37 9.10 9.23
N PHE A 300 19.37 9.78 8.07
CA PHE A 300 19.37 11.24 8.01
C PHE A 300 18.16 11.84 8.74
N PHE A 301 16.94 11.35 8.45
CA PHE A 301 15.73 11.77 9.13
C PHE A 301 15.83 11.62 10.66
N LYS A 302 16.28 10.46 11.13
CA LYS A 302 16.50 10.20 12.56
C LYS A 302 17.52 11.16 13.16
N SER A 303 18.58 11.54 12.43
CA SER A 303 19.56 12.52 12.91
C SER A 303 18.94 13.90 13.16
N ILE A 304 17.99 14.32 12.31
CA ILE A 304 17.22 15.55 12.52
C ILE A 304 16.29 15.40 13.73
N TRP A 305 15.61 14.25 13.87
CA TRP A 305 14.76 13.99 15.04
C TRP A 305 15.55 14.00 16.36
N LYS A 306 16.78 13.48 16.36
CA LYS A 306 17.70 13.54 17.52
C LYS A 306 18.16 14.96 17.80
N LYS A 307 18.56 15.72 16.78
CA LYS A 307 18.95 17.14 16.90
C LYS A 307 17.88 17.98 17.57
N HIS A 308 16.61 17.71 17.30
CA HIS A 308 15.46 18.41 17.90
C HIS A 308 14.94 17.76 19.21
N GLY A 309 15.64 16.75 19.75
CA GLY A 309 15.30 16.10 21.01
C GLY A 309 14.01 15.26 20.97
N ILE A 310 13.50 14.93 19.78
CA ILE A 310 12.28 14.14 19.60
C ILE A 310 12.57 12.66 19.77
N LEU A 311 13.66 12.20 19.16
CA LEU A 311 14.17 10.84 19.32
C LEU A 311 15.29 10.85 20.36
N LYS A 312 15.17 10.00 21.39
CA LYS A 312 16.25 9.79 22.37
C LYS A 312 17.42 9.04 21.73
N GLU A 313 18.62 9.16 22.31
CA GLU A 313 19.83 8.52 21.79
C GLU A 313 19.69 7.01 21.59
#